data_AF-A0A7V8SXV1-F1
#
_entry.id   AF-A0A7V8SXV1-F1
#
_cell.length_a   1.000
_cell.length_b   1.000
_cell.length_c   1.000
_cell.angle_alpha   90.00
_cell.angle_beta   90.00
_cell.angle_gamma   90.00
#
_symmetry.space_group_name_H-M   'P 1'
#
loop_
_entity.id
_entity.type
_entity.pdbx_description
1 polymer ?
#
loop_
_entity_poly.entity_id
_entity_poly.type
_entity_poly.pdbx_seq_one_letter_code
_entity_poly.pdbx_strand_id
1 'polypeptide(L)'
;MAHEREIKLKIEDRKAFRRRLKKLGAQPVGAGLGRVREENVIFDTPQGGLAKHGQLLRIRTETREGGGKPRTERPRPRVVLTFKR
;
A
#
# COMPACT_ATOMS: atom_id res chain seq x y z
N MET A 1 7.95 -9.97 17.71
CA MET A 1 7.08 -9.59 16.59
C MET A 1 7.40 -8.15 16.21
N ALA A 2 7.30 -7.77 14.93
CA ALA A 2 7.56 -6.39 14.51
C ALA A 2 6.42 -5.49 15.00
N HIS A 3 6.74 -4.45 15.77
CA HIS A 3 5.77 -3.47 16.26
C HIS A 3 5.71 -2.29 15.28
N GLU A 4 4.62 -2.17 14.52
CA GLU A 4 4.40 -1.07 13.59
C GLU A 4 3.76 0.12 14.31
N ARG A 5 4.28 1.34 14.10
CA ARG A 5 3.62 2.59 14.53
C ARG A 5 3.29 3.39 13.27
N GLU A 6 2.00 3.64 13.04
CA GLU A 6 1.52 4.39 11.87
C GLU A 6 0.65 5.56 12.31
N ILE A 7 0.83 6.73 11.68
CA ILE A 7 -0.01 7.92 11.87
C ILE A 7 -0.55 8.32 10.50
N LYS A 8 -1.88 8.33 10.35
CA LYS A 8 -2.55 8.78 9.13
C LYS A 8 -2.88 10.26 9.22
N LEU A 9 -2.47 11.02 8.22
CA LEU A 9 -2.72 12.46 8.13
C LEU A 9 -3.40 12.78 6.80
N LYS A 10 -4.30 13.77 6.82
CA LYS A 10 -4.90 14.34 5.61
C LYS A 10 -3.84 15.13 4.85
N ILE A 11 -3.76 14.94 3.54
CA ILE A 11 -2.87 15.71 2.65
C ILE A 11 -3.73 16.69 1.85
N GLU A 12 -3.55 17.99 2.09
CA GLU A 12 -4.30 19.05 1.40
C GLU A 12 -3.64 19.47 0.09
N ASP A 13 -2.30 19.62 0.08
CA ASP A 13 -1.52 19.91 -1.13
C ASP A 13 -0.53 18.77 -1.43
N ARG A 14 -0.92 17.93 -2.39
CA ARG A 14 -0.10 16.81 -2.88
C ARG A 14 1.21 17.27 -3.53
N LYS A 15 1.25 18.43 -4.19
CA LYS A 15 2.46 18.94 -4.85
C LYS A 15 3.46 19.44 -3.81
N ALA A 16 3.03 20.24 -2.83
CA ALA A 16 3.88 20.69 -1.73
C ALA A 16 4.43 19.51 -0.92
N PHE A 17 3.58 18.53 -0.60
CA PHE A 17 3.98 17.32 0.11
C PHE A 17 5.11 16.58 -0.61
N ARG A 18 4.98 16.33 -1.92
CA ARG A 18 6.03 15.69 -2.74
C ARG A 18 7.34 16.49 -2.75
N ARG A 19 7.28 17.82 -2.87
CA ARG A 19 8.48 18.68 -2.79
C ARG A 19 9.17 18.52 -1.43
N ARG A 20 8.41 18.48 -0.34
CA ARG A 20 8.97 18.31 1.01
C ARG A 20 9.62 16.94 1.20
N LEU A 21 8.98 15.86 0.73
CA LEU A 21 9.57 14.52 0.74
C LEU A 21 10.92 14.47 0.01
N LYS A 22 11.00 15.08 -1.18
CA LYS A 22 12.26 15.18 -1.93
C LYS A 22 13.34 15.94 -1.16
N LYS A 23 12.99 17.06 -0.51
CA LYS A 23 13.91 17.84 0.33
C LYS A 23 14.41 17.06 1.55
N LEU A 24 13.60 16.15 2.08
CA LEU A 24 13.97 15.28 3.21
C LEU A 24 14.77 14.03 2.77
N GLY A 25 15.05 13.86 1.48
CA GLY A 25 15.81 12.71 0.97
C GLY A 25 15.02 11.40 0.90
N ALA A 26 13.69 11.45 0.95
CA ALA A 26 12.85 10.26 0.90
C ALA A 26 13.07 9.47 -0.41
N GLN A 27 13.33 8.17 -0.27
CA GLN A 27 13.53 7.26 -1.41
C GLN A 27 12.25 6.50 -1.72
N PRO A 28 11.89 6.33 -3.01
CA PRO A 28 10.81 5.42 -3.39
C PRO A 28 11.11 3.99 -2.91
N VAL A 29 10.14 3.34 -2.29
CA VAL A 29 10.26 1.94 -1.87
C VAL A 29 9.99 1.02 -3.07
N GLY A 30 10.88 0.04 -3.30
CA GLY A 30 10.87 -0.83 -4.48
C GLY A 30 11.71 -0.26 -5.64
N ALA A 31 11.82 -0.99 -6.75
CA ALA A 31 12.64 -0.62 -7.92
C ALA A 31 12.07 0.58 -8.72
N GLY A 32 11.87 1.72 -8.06
CA GLY A 32 11.21 2.90 -8.64
C GLY A 32 9.74 2.65 -8.98
N LEU A 33 9.07 1.75 -8.24
CA LEU A 33 7.64 1.51 -8.33
C LEU A 33 6.94 2.82 -8.01
N GLY A 34 6.49 3.54 -9.04
CA GLY A 34 5.77 4.79 -8.89
C GLY A 34 4.39 4.57 -8.25
N ARG A 35 3.37 5.21 -8.78
CA ARG A 35 2.00 5.00 -8.31
C ARG A 35 1.58 3.54 -8.59
N VAL A 36 0.93 2.92 -7.60
CA VAL A 36 0.34 1.58 -7.73
C VAL A 36 -1.16 1.67 -7.48
N ARG A 37 -1.91 0.79 -8.13
CA ARG A 37 -3.27 0.44 -7.75
C ARG A 37 -3.18 -0.64 -6.67
N GLU A 38 -3.67 -0.32 -5.47
CA GLU A 38 -3.79 -1.27 -4.36
C GLU A 38 -5.25 -1.72 -4.25
N GLU A 39 -5.45 -3.04 -4.17
CA GLU A 39 -6.74 -3.68 -3.88
C GLU A 39 -6.59 -4.55 -2.63
N ASN A 40 -7.50 -4.40 -1.66
CA ASN A 40 -7.49 -5.20 -0.44
C ASN A 40 -8.77 -6.05 -0.39
N VAL A 41 -8.62 -7.36 -0.38
CA VAL A 41 -9.70 -8.30 -0.04
C VAL A 41 -9.59 -8.61 1.44
N ILE A 42 -10.59 -8.18 2.21
CA ILE A 42 -10.63 -8.34 3.67
C ILE A 42 -11.45 -9.58 4.01
N PHE A 43 -10.96 -10.37 4.94
CA PHE A 43 -11.63 -11.57 5.44
C PHE A 43 -11.98 -11.38 6.92
N ASP A 44 -13.15 -11.87 7.31
CA ASP A 44 -13.58 -11.94 8.69
C ASP A 44 -14.47 -13.17 8.89
N THR A 45 -14.77 -13.51 10.14
CA THR A 45 -15.82 -14.49 10.47
C THR A 45 -17.19 -13.90 10.16
N PRO A 46 -18.24 -14.73 9.98
CA PRO A 46 -19.60 -14.23 9.78
C PRO A 46 -20.08 -13.28 10.89
N GLN A 47 -19.54 -13.41 12.10
CA GLN A 47 -19.87 -12.60 13.27
C GLN A 47 -18.95 -11.37 13.45
N GLY A 48 -18.00 -11.14 12.55
CA GLY A 48 -17.03 -10.04 12.62
C GLY A 48 -16.00 -10.20 13.75
N GLY A 49 -15.58 -11.42 14.03
CA GLY A 49 -14.71 -11.76 15.16
C GLY A 49 -13.35 -11.05 15.10
N LEU A 50 -12.73 -10.96 13.93
CA LEU A 50 -11.43 -10.30 13.77
C LEU A 50 -11.55 -8.80 14.02
N ALA A 51 -12.53 -8.14 13.39
CA ALA A 51 -12.76 -6.71 13.57
C ALA A 51 -13.04 -6.34 15.04
N LYS A 52 -13.82 -7.15 15.76
CA LYS A 52 -14.11 -6.95 17.20
C LYS A 52 -12.86 -6.97 18.08
N HIS A 53 -11.83 -7.72 17.67
CA HIS A 53 -10.55 -7.80 18.35
C HIS A 53 -9.50 -6.83 17.79
N GLY A 54 -9.87 -5.92 16.89
CA GLY A 54 -8.93 -5.01 16.23
C GLY A 54 -7.97 -5.70 15.25
N GLN A 55 -8.28 -6.94 14.86
CA GLN A 55 -7.45 -7.76 13.99
C GLN A 55 -7.88 -7.62 12.53
N LEU A 56 -6.93 -7.80 11.60
CA LEU A 56 -7.19 -7.68 10.17
C LEU A 56 -6.50 -8.79 9.39
N LEU A 57 -7.30 -9.63 8.72
CA LEU A 57 -6.82 -10.59 7.73
C LEU A 57 -7.14 -10.05 6.33
N ARG A 58 -6.14 -9.96 5.46
CA ARG A 58 -6.34 -9.49 4.09
C ARG A 58 -5.39 -10.11 3.08
N ILE A 59 -5.85 -10.20 1.85
CA ILE A 59 -5.00 -10.32 0.66
C ILE A 59 -4.90 -8.92 0.03
N ARG A 60 -3.67 -8.40 -0.07
CA ARG A 60 -3.35 -7.16 -0.78
C ARG A 60 -2.79 -7.49 -2.15
N THR A 61 -3.40 -6.93 -3.20
CA THR A 61 -2.91 -7.00 -4.57
C THR A 61 -2.45 -5.61 -5.02
N GLU A 62 -1.17 -5.48 -5.38
CA GLU A 62 -0.56 -4.25 -5.90
C GLU A 62 -0.27 -4.42 -7.40
N THR A 63 -0.90 -3.57 -8.22
CA THR A 63 -0.67 -3.51 -9.68
C THR A 63 -0.02 -2.18 -10.03
N ARG A 64 1.06 -2.19 -10.82
CA ARG A 64 1.75 -0.96 -11.23
C ARG A 64 0.84 -0.12 -12.14
N GLU A 65 0.62 1.15 -11.84
CA GLU A 65 0.02 2.10 -12.79
C GLU A 65 1.15 2.67 -13.65
N GLY A 66 1.28 2.19 -14.89
CA GLY A 66 2.35 2.59 -15.82
C GLY A 66 2.04 3.89 -16.57
N GLY A 67 2.94 4.87 -16.44
CA GLY A 67 3.04 6.07 -17.29
C GLY A 67 4.29 6.10 -18.16
N GLY A 68 4.75 4.94 -18.64
CA GLY A 68 5.94 4.81 -19.49
C GLY A 68 5.77 3.68 -20.50
N LYS A 69 6.45 3.81 -21.65
CA LYS A 69 6.33 3.00 -22.88
C LYS A 69 5.93 1.53 -22.65
N PRO A 70 5.06 0.96 -23.51
CA PRO A 70 4.62 -0.42 -23.39
C PRO A 70 5.82 -1.35 -23.44
N ARG A 71 6.20 -1.91 -22.29
CA ARG A 71 7.03 -3.12 -22.26
C ARG A 71 6.11 -4.27 -22.66
N THR A 72 6.62 -5.14 -23.50
CA THR A 72 5.96 -6.30 -24.12
C THR A 72 5.36 -7.31 -23.13
N GLU A 73 5.62 -7.14 -21.82
CA GLU A 73 5.07 -7.97 -20.77
C GLU A 73 4.19 -7.16 -19.81
N ARG A 74 2.95 -7.63 -19.60
CA ARG A 74 2.06 -7.07 -18.58
C ARG A 74 2.75 -7.19 -17.21
N PRO A 75 2.87 -6.11 -16.43
CA PRO A 75 3.50 -6.18 -15.12
C PRO A 75 2.71 -7.15 -14.23
N ARG A 76 3.37 -8.22 -13.75
CA ARG A 76 2.75 -9.18 -12.83
C ARG A 76 2.37 -8.46 -11.53
N PRO A 77 1.13 -8.64 -11.03
CA PRO A 77 0.72 -8.06 -9.76
C PRO A 77 1.52 -8.66 -8.61
N ARG A 78 1.80 -7.86 -7.58
CA ARG A 78 2.36 -8.35 -6.33
C ARG A 78 1.21 -8.66 -5.38
N VAL A 79 1.17 -9.89 -4.88
CA VAL A 79 0.12 -10.36 -3.95
C VAL A 79 0.75 -10.64 -2.60
N VAL A 80 0.17 -10.10 -1.53
CA VAL A 80 0.65 -10.24 -0.15
C VAL A 80 -0.51 -10.63 0.76
N LEU A 81 -0.41 -11.79 1.42
CA LEU A 81 -1.28 -12.17 2.53
C LEU A 81 -0.75 -11.53 3.81
N THR A 82 -1.60 -10.88 4.59
CA THR A 82 -1.20 -10.24 5.85
C THR A 82 -2.24 -10.47 6.93
N PHE A 83 -1.76 -10.72 8.15
CA PHE A 83 -2.53 -10.71 9.38
C PHE A 83 -1.98 -9.63 10.32
N LYS A 84 -2.79 -8.63 10.67
CA LYS A 84 -2.46 -7.61 11.69
C LYS A 84 -3.23 -7.93 12.97
N ARG A 85 -2.55 -7.76 14.11
CA ARG A 85 -3.07 -7.95 15.47
C ARG A 85 -3.00 -6.65 16.26
#